data_AF-A0ABD3QE97-F1
#
_entry.id   AF-A0ABD3QE97-F1
#
_cell.length_a   1.000
_cell.length_b   1.000
_cell.length_c   1.000
_cell.angle_alpha   90.00
_cell.angle_beta   90.00
_cell.angle_gamma   90.00
#
_symmetry.space_group_name_H-M   'P 1'
#
loop_
_entity.id
_entity.type
_entity.pdbx_description
1 polymer ?
#
loop_
_entity_poly.entity_id
_entity_poly.type
_entity_poly.pdbx_seq_one_letter_code
_entity_poly.pdbx_strand_id
1 'polypeptide(L)'
;MSVFEEQQTMLTHRVLQAKSNCEGGDMELGNGSEHEISKPLSPSHYEIDLTDDDKKTHFSSRIFFEQRHLNIKSAKTILRTTTLWGALVFVGYRIGLGGPPETPPSVKWLLKPPPTLKQMYYSRNCDMILNSTRPIYTEEQWQRFRDIWKLQGGKDPSKRYKRNDWRNSKAPPDLVPPLRAAQTTDGRGRGVFATRDIKKGEMTYGGTKHYIFFYDGHSYRRFLDALSDDEACDIMKFTWPQDGVGTNGEPVIWGPMDDMALQNDGGEDRANIGCPEDKHCGMFDEYALRDIKKGEELLCDYSQFFSLDFLEYDMWKEFGL
;
A
#
# COMPACT_ATOMS: atom_id res chain seq x y z
N MET A 1 -17.47 -5.66 18.51
CA MET A 1 -16.91 -5.42 17.17
C MET A 1 -15.40 -5.39 17.37
N SER A 2 -14.63 -6.20 16.64
CA SER A 2 -13.16 -6.23 16.80
C SER A 2 -12.56 -4.90 16.32
N VAL A 3 -11.37 -4.49 16.76
CA VAL A 3 -10.77 -3.20 16.29
C VAL A 3 -10.52 -3.26 14.76
N PHE A 4 -10.25 -4.45 14.24
CA PHE A 4 -10.14 -4.71 12.81
C PHE A 4 -11.49 -4.58 12.08
N GLU A 5 -12.55 -5.15 12.63
CA GLU A 5 -13.91 -4.96 12.11
C GLU A 5 -14.36 -3.53 12.33
N GLU A 6 -13.94 -2.82 13.36
CA GLU A 6 -14.28 -1.41 13.59
C GLU A 6 -13.50 -0.49 12.67
N GLN A 7 -12.25 -0.79 12.30
CA GLN A 7 -11.60 -0.09 11.21
C GLN A 7 -12.31 -0.40 9.89
N GLN A 8 -12.53 -1.66 9.51
CA GLN A 8 -13.29 -2.00 8.29
C GLN A 8 -14.75 -1.49 8.29
N THR A 9 -15.42 -1.45 9.44
CA THR A 9 -16.84 -1.08 9.60
C THR A 9 -17.02 0.42 9.84
N MET A 10 -16.17 1.12 10.59
CA MET A 10 -16.18 2.60 10.62
C MET A 10 -15.87 3.15 9.22
N LEU A 11 -15.03 2.46 8.45
CA LEU A 11 -14.84 2.72 7.02
C LEU A 11 -16.13 2.54 6.22
N THR A 12 -16.85 1.44 6.43
CA THR A 12 -18.10 1.15 5.69
C THR A 12 -19.25 2.08 6.11
N HIS A 13 -19.38 2.42 7.40
CA HIS A 13 -20.53 3.14 7.96
C HIS A 13 -20.45 4.66 7.74
N ARG A 14 -19.25 5.26 7.78
CA ARG A 14 -19.07 6.70 7.46
C ARG A 14 -19.28 6.99 5.98
N VAL A 15 -18.96 6.03 5.11
CA VAL A 15 -19.21 6.10 3.67
C VAL A 15 -20.70 6.04 3.34
N LEU A 16 -21.46 5.18 4.02
CA LEU A 16 -22.93 5.15 3.87
C LEU A 16 -23.60 6.44 4.37
N GLN A 17 -23.03 7.10 5.40
CA GLN A 17 -23.52 8.38 5.90
C GLN A 17 -23.22 9.54 4.94
N ALA A 18 -22.07 9.52 4.24
CA ALA A 18 -21.78 10.46 3.16
C ALA A 18 -22.72 10.26 1.94
N LYS A 19 -23.07 9.01 1.60
CA LYS A 19 -24.06 8.69 0.56
C LYS A 19 -25.47 9.22 0.90
N SER A 20 -25.88 9.09 2.16
CA SER A 20 -27.17 9.63 2.66
C SER A 20 -27.26 11.15 2.57
N ASN A 21 -26.13 11.87 2.68
CA ASN A 21 -26.10 13.33 2.61
C ASN A 21 -26.06 13.86 1.16
N CYS A 22 -25.75 12.99 0.19
CA CYS A 22 -25.74 13.33 -1.23
C CYS A 22 -27.05 12.95 -1.97
N GLU A 23 -27.89 12.09 -1.39
CA GLU A 23 -29.14 11.61 -2.03
C GLU A 23 -30.42 12.30 -1.50
N GLY A 24 -30.31 13.31 -0.64
CA GLY A 24 -31.46 13.99 -0.03
C GLY A 24 -31.34 15.51 -0.02
N GLY A 25 -31.43 16.15 -1.18
CA GLY A 25 -31.39 17.60 -1.30
C GLY A 25 -32.03 18.13 -2.57
N ASP A 26 -33.36 18.01 -2.68
CA ASP A 26 -34.14 18.82 -3.63
C ASP A 26 -34.00 20.29 -3.22
N MET A 27 -33.15 21.02 -3.96
CA MET A 27 -33.00 22.47 -3.85
C MET A 27 -34.22 23.16 -4.47
N GLU A 28 -35.11 23.67 -3.62
CA GLU A 28 -36.11 24.66 -4.04
C GLU A 28 -35.41 25.97 -4.43
N LEU A 29 -35.55 26.35 -5.70
CA LEU A 29 -35.12 27.65 -6.23
C LEU A 29 -36.11 28.74 -5.80
N GLY A 30 -35.69 29.60 -4.87
CA GLY A 30 -36.39 30.82 -4.48
C GLY A 30 -35.87 32.06 -5.22
N ASN A 31 -36.76 32.69 -5.98
CA ASN A 31 -36.56 33.90 -6.80
C ASN A 31 -36.18 35.17 -6.01
N GLY A 32 -35.24 35.94 -6.58
CA GLY A 32 -35.42 37.35 -6.99
C GLY A 32 -35.36 38.48 -5.93
N SER A 33 -34.45 39.45 -6.14
CA SER A 33 -34.81 40.83 -6.57
C SER A 33 -33.58 41.77 -6.66
N GLU A 34 -33.27 42.15 -7.89
CA GLU A 34 -32.88 43.47 -8.44
C GLU A 34 -32.15 44.53 -7.60
N HIS A 35 -30.97 44.96 -8.10
CA HIS A 35 -30.72 46.39 -8.40
C HIS A 35 -29.71 46.57 -9.54
N GLU A 36 -30.14 47.30 -10.57
CA GLU A 36 -29.37 47.80 -11.71
C GLU A 36 -28.37 48.92 -11.31
N ILE A 37 -27.30 49.11 -12.10
CA ILE A 37 -27.08 50.30 -12.96
C ILE A 37 -25.73 50.18 -13.70
N SER A 38 -25.86 49.92 -15.01
CA SER A 38 -25.11 50.38 -16.19
C SER A 38 -23.63 50.88 -16.11
N LYS A 39 -22.74 50.35 -16.97
CA LYS A 39 -22.45 50.84 -18.35
C LYS A 39 -21.34 50.01 -19.05
N PRO A 40 -21.24 50.06 -20.40
CA PRO A 40 -20.66 48.99 -21.21
C PRO A 40 -19.24 49.29 -21.73
N LEU A 41 -18.46 48.24 -22.01
CA LEU A 41 -17.33 48.26 -22.93
C LEU A 41 -17.45 47.11 -23.93
N SER A 42 -17.12 47.43 -25.18
CA SER A 42 -17.30 46.66 -26.41
C SER A 42 -16.52 45.34 -26.47
N PRO A 43 -16.98 44.37 -27.28
CA PRO A 43 -16.38 43.05 -27.38
C PRO A 43 -15.17 43.04 -28.33
N SER A 44 -14.05 42.49 -27.86
CA SER A 44 -12.97 42.01 -28.74
C SER A 44 -13.31 40.61 -29.22
N HIS A 45 -13.43 40.49 -30.54
CA HIS A 45 -13.46 39.24 -31.28
C HIS A 45 -12.28 38.33 -30.90
N TYR A 46 -12.59 37.10 -30.52
CA TYR A 46 -11.72 35.95 -30.76
C TYR A 46 -12.54 34.90 -31.49
N GLU A 47 -12.22 34.79 -32.78
CA GLU A 47 -12.61 33.74 -33.70
C GLU A 47 -11.69 32.54 -33.40
N ILE A 48 -12.27 31.43 -32.95
CA ILE A 48 -11.56 30.15 -32.87
C ILE A 48 -12.11 29.29 -33.99
N ASP A 49 -11.31 29.18 -35.05
CA ASP A 49 -11.44 28.17 -36.09
C ASP A 49 -11.29 26.78 -35.45
N LEU A 50 -12.37 26.00 -35.45
CA LEU A 50 -12.31 24.56 -35.23
C LEU A 50 -12.38 23.89 -36.60
N THR A 51 -11.20 23.53 -37.12
CA THR A 51 -11.12 22.64 -38.28
C THR A 51 -11.36 21.20 -37.85
N ASP A 52 -12.46 20.65 -38.36
CA ASP A 52 -12.72 19.23 -38.53
C ASP A 52 -11.62 18.59 -39.38
N ASP A 53 -10.78 17.74 -38.78
CA ASP A 53 -10.14 16.59 -39.44
C ASP A 53 -9.28 15.83 -38.41
N ASP A 54 -9.81 14.73 -37.86
CA ASP A 54 -9.23 13.44 -38.18
C ASP A 54 -10.13 12.28 -37.71
N LYS A 55 -10.72 11.65 -38.71
CA LYS A 55 -11.49 10.41 -38.61
C LYS A 55 -10.53 9.23 -38.53
N LYS A 56 -10.92 8.26 -37.68
CA LYS A 56 -10.70 6.81 -37.84
C LYS A 56 -9.26 6.30 -37.68
N THR A 57 -9.01 5.66 -36.55
CA THR A 57 -8.20 4.44 -36.52
C THR A 57 -8.99 3.31 -35.87
N HIS A 58 -9.51 2.43 -36.72
CA HIS A 58 -9.91 1.07 -36.35
C HIS A 58 -8.67 0.30 -35.89
N PHE A 59 -8.59 -0.08 -34.62
CA PHE A 59 -7.64 -1.11 -34.19
C PHE A 59 -8.27 -2.48 -34.41
N SER A 60 -7.93 -3.07 -35.56
CA SER A 60 -8.19 -4.47 -35.88
C SER A 60 -7.12 -5.32 -35.18
N SER A 61 -7.52 -6.08 -34.17
CA SER A 61 -6.70 -7.12 -33.55
C SER A 61 -6.59 -8.32 -34.50
N ARG A 62 -5.65 -8.26 -35.45
CA ARG A 62 -5.14 -9.45 -36.14
C ARG A 62 -4.08 -10.13 -35.26
N ILE A 63 -4.50 -11.22 -34.64
CA ILE A 63 -3.62 -12.21 -34.02
C ILE A 63 -2.82 -12.89 -35.14
N PHE A 64 -1.51 -12.64 -35.18
CA PHE A 64 -0.56 -13.49 -35.90
C PHE A 64 -0.17 -14.65 -34.99
N PHE A 65 -0.61 -15.86 -35.33
CA PHE A 65 -0.08 -17.11 -34.80
C PHE A 65 1.24 -17.40 -35.53
N GLU A 66 2.38 -17.16 -34.89
CA GLU A 66 3.64 -17.80 -35.31
C GLU A 66 3.74 -19.17 -34.61
N GLN A 67 3.42 -20.24 -35.36
CA GLN A 67 3.73 -21.61 -34.95
C GLN A 67 5.24 -21.83 -35.07
N ARG A 68 5.96 -21.81 -33.95
CA ARG A 68 7.27 -22.45 -33.87
C ARG A 68 7.08 -23.91 -33.47
N HIS A 69 7.26 -24.80 -34.45
CA HIS A 69 7.42 -26.22 -34.25
C HIS A 69 8.69 -26.50 -33.43
N LEU A 70 8.54 -26.81 -32.14
CA LEU A 70 9.57 -27.46 -31.36
C LEU A 70 9.52 -28.98 -31.64
N ASN A 71 10.62 -29.47 -32.18
CA ASN A 71 10.81 -30.84 -32.65
C ASN A 71 10.92 -31.81 -31.45
N ILE A 72 9.86 -32.56 -31.17
CA ILE A 72 9.80 -33.62 -30.14
C ILE A 72 10.56 -34.85 -30.63
N LYS A 73 11.90 -34.80 -30.65
CA LYS A 73 12.73 -36.00 -30.84
C LYS A 73 13.95 -36.12 -29.92
N SER A 74 14.30 -35.11 -29.11
CA SER A 74 15.48 -35.17 -28.23
C SER A 74 15.21 -35.39 -26.73
N ALA A 75 13.95 -35.45 -26.28
CA ALA A 75 13.63 -35.63 -24.86
C ALA A 75 13.71 -37.09 -24.37
N LYS A 76 13.80 -38.08 -25.27
CA LYS A 76 13.85 -39.52 -24.89
C LYS A 76 15.27 -40.07 -24.65
N THR A 77 16.31 -39.33 -25.03
CA THR A 77 17.70 -39.81 -24.88
C THR A 77 18.35 -39.34 -23.58
N ILE A 78 17.86 -38.26 -22.96
CA ILE A 78 18.39 -37.74 -21.69
C ILE A 78 17.81 -38.47 -20.46
N LEU A 79 16.68 -39.18 -20.61
CA LEU A 79 16.03 -39.91 -19.52
C LEU A 79 16.60 -41.32 -19.27
N ARG A 80 17.65 -41.74 -20.00
CA ARG A 80 18.27 -43.07 -19.84
C ARG A 80 19.68 -43.05 -19.24
N THR A 81 20.30 -41.88 -19.06
CA THR A 81 21.65 -41.77 -18.48
C THR A 81 21.68 -41.32 -17.02
N THR A 82 20.57 -40.85 -16.46
CA THR A 82 20.47 -40.47 -15.04
C THR A 82 20.13 -41.62 -14.09
N THR A 83 19.74 -42.80 -14.60
CA THR A 83 19.36 -43.95 -13.76
C THR A 83 20.55 -44.79 -13.28
N LEU A 84 21.77 -44.54 -13.78
CA LEU A 84 22.96 -45.34 -13.43
C LEU A 84 23.94 -44.67 -12.46
N TRP A 85 23.79 -43.39 -12.14
CA TRP A 85 24.61 -42.71 -11.12
C TRP A 85 23.95 -42.66 -9.74
N GLY A 86 22.66 -42.99 -9.62
CA GLY A 86 21.95 -43.02 -8.34
C GLY A 86 22.25 -44.23 -7.45
N ALA A 87 22.89 -45.28 -7.97
CA ALA A 87 23.12 -46.53 -7.24
C ALA A 87 24.49 -46.62 -6.55
N LEU A 88 25.43 -45.71 -6.83
CA LEU A 88 26.81 -45.77 -6.29
C LEU A 88 27.12 -44.80 -5.15
N VAL A 89 26.17 -43.93 -4.76
CA VAL A 89 26.36 -42.97 -3.64
C VAL A 89 25.82 -43.51 -2.30
N PHE A 90 25.13 -44.66 -2.29
CA PHE A 90 24.47 -45.18 -1.08
C PHE A 90 25.26 -46.19 -0.23
N VAL A 91 26.52 -46.50 -0.57
CA VAL A 91 27.30 -47.55 0.15
C VAL A 91 28.38 -46.98 1.09
N GLY A 92 28.53 -45.66 1.19
CA GLY A 92 29.71 -45.05 1.83
C GLY A 92 29.52 -44.30 3.15
N TYR A 93 28.35 -44.30 3.80
CA TYR A 93 28.14 -43.51 5.04
C TYR A 93 27.40 -44.30 6.11
N ARG A 94 28.15 -45.10 6.86
CA ARG A 94 27.73 -45.66 8.15
C ARG A 94 28.98 -45.84 9.01
N ILE A 95 29.42 -44.79 9.71
CA ILE A 95 29.85 -44.82 11.13
C ILE A 95 29.80 -43.37 11.65
N GLY A 96 28.84 -43.07 12.53
CA GLY A 96 28.70 -41.77 13.19
C GLY A 96 27.27 -41.57 13.66
N LEU A 97 27.07 -41.63 14.98
CA LEU A 97 25.79 -41.74 15.67
C LEU A 97 24.92 -40.46 15.55
N GLY A 98 24.30 -40.22 14.39
CA GLY A 98 23.20 -39.28 14.24
C GLY A 98 21.87 -40.02 14.28
N GLY A 99 20.90 -39.53 15.07
CA GLY A 99 19.55 -40.08 15.13
C GLY A 99 18.89 -40.17 13.74
N PRO A 100 17.78 -40.94 13.61
CA PRO A 100 17.06 -41.03 12.35
C PRO A 100 16.79 -39.61 11.81
N PRO A 101 17.06 -39.34 10.52
CA PRO A 101 16.78 -38.05 9.94
C PRO A 101 15.31 -37.73 10.22
N GLU A 102 15.05 -36.59 10.87
CA GLU A 102 13.69 -36.13 11.09
C GLU A 102 12.97 -36.20 9.76
N THR A 103 11.88 -36.99 9.72
CA THR A 103 11.05 -37.09 8.52
C THR A 103 10.70 -35.66 8.10
N PRO A 104 11.01 -35.24 6.86
CA PRO A 104 10.71 -33.89 6.41
C PRO A 104 9.23 -33.61 6.70
N PRO A 105 8.91 -32.42 7.25
CA PRO A 105 7.57 -32.09 7.72
C PRO A 105 6.54 -32.46 6.64
N SER A 106 5.59 -33.32 7.03
CA SER A 106 4.74 -34.03 6.08
C SER A 106 4.13 -33.09 5.04
N VAL A 107 4.12 -33.54 3.78
CA VAL A 107 3.54 -32.86 2.60
C VAL A 107 2.06 -32.46 2.77
N LYS A 108 1.40 -32.82 3.88
CA LYS A 108 0.02 -32.43 4.21
C LYS A 108 -0.20 -30.92 4.28
N TRP A 109 0.83 -30.11 4.56
CA TRP A 109 0.67 -28.65 4.56
C TRP A 109 0.50 -28.08 3.13
N LEU A 110 1.03 -28.76 2.10
CA LEU A 110 0.85 -28.38 0.69
C LEU A 110 -0.59 -28.60 0.19
N LEU A 111 -1.42 -29.35 0.93
CA LEU A 111 -2.80 -29.64 0.56
C LEU A 111 -3.82 -28.71 1.24
N LYS A 112 -3.40 -27.92 2.23
CA LYS A 112 -4.30 -26.95 2.86
C LYS A 112 -4.25 -25.64 2.07
N PRO A 113 -5.40 -24.97 1.85
CA PRO A 113 -5.37 -23.62 1.32
C PRO A 113 -4.54 -22.74 2.26
N PRO A 114 -3.75 -21.79 1.72
CA PRO A 114 -3.00 -20.87 2.56
C PRO A 114 -3.96 -20.05 3.42
N PRO A 115 -3.56 -19.64 4.64
CA PRO A 115 -4.44 -18.88 5.51
C PRO A 115 -4.78 -17.52 4.89
N THR A 116 -6.02 -17.09 5.08
CA THR A 116 -6.49 -15.72 4.82
C THR A 116 -5.87 -14.75 5.83
N LEU A 117 -5.87 -13.46 5.52
CA LEU A 117 -5.46 -12.38 6.42
C LEU A 117 -6.28 -12.42 7.72
N LYS A 118 -7.60 -12.61 7.61
CA LYS A 118 -8.50 -12.75 8.76
C LYS A 118 -8.12 -13.95 9.65
N GLN A 119 -7.76 -15.09 9.06
CA GLN A 119 -7.28 -16.26 9.82
C GLN A 119 -5.94 -15.99 10.51
N MET A 120 -4.97 -15.35 9.83
CA MET A 120 -3.69 -14.97 10.43
C MET A 120 -3.91 -14.02 11.62
N TYR A 121 -4.74 -12.99 11.44
CA TYR A 121 -5.10 -12.02 12.47
C TYR A 121 -5.66 -12.70 13.74
N TYR A 122 -6.65 -13.58 13.59
CA TYR A 122 -7.23 -14.29 14.74
C TYR A 122 -6.28 -15.31 15.36
N SER A 123 -5.51 -16.05 14.56
CA SER A 123 -4.57 -17.04 15.09
C SER A 123 -3.47 -16.43 15.97
N ARG A 124 -3.18 -15.14 15.76
CA ARG A 124 -2.18 -14.36 16.52
C ARG A 124 -2.79 -13.53 17.65
N ASN A 125 -4.10 -13.63 17.88
CA ASN A 125 -4.81 -12.88 18.91
C ASN A 125 -4.60 -11.35 18.79
N CYS A 126 -4.62 -10.82 17.57
CA CYS A 126 -4.32 -9.42 17.32
C CYS A 126 -5.27 -8.45 18.02
N ASP A 127 -6.52 -8.83 18.28
CA ASP A 127 -7.44 -7.99 19.05
C ASP A 127 -6.91 -7.68 20.46
N MET A 128 -6.36 -8.68 21.14
CA MET A 128 -5.78 -8.48 22.48
C MET A 128 -4.52 -7.63 22.42
N ILE A 129 -3.64 -7.92 21.45
CA ILE A 129 -2.36 -7.23 21.26
C ILE A 129 -2.59 -5.76 20.93
N LEU A 130 -3.45 -5.45 19.96
CA LEU A 130 -3.67 -4.09 19.48
C LEU A 130 -4.38 -3.20 20.52
N ASN A 131 -5.13 -3.81 21.44
CA ASN A 131 -5.75 -3.14 22.58
C ASN A 131 -4.81 -2.96 23.79
N SER A 132 -3.59 -3.50 23.72
CA SER A 132 -2.56 -3.30 24.74
C SER A 132 -1.60 -2.16 24.39
N THR A 133 -0.90 -1.65 25.40
CA THR A 133 0.19 -0.69 25.18
C THR A 133 1.34 -1.38 24.45
N ARG A 134 1.66 -0.89 23.25
CA ARG A 134 2.73 -1.41 22.40
C ARG A 134 3.92 -0.44 22.38
N PRO A 135 5.16 -0.93 22.28
CA PRO A 135 6.34 -0.08 22.22
C PRO A 135 6.37 0.77 20.94
N ILE A 136 7.15 1.86 21.00
CA ILE A 136 7.58 2.58 19.80
C ILE A 136 8.76 1.81 19.22
N TYR A 137 8.73 1.54 17.92
CA TYR A 137 9.81 0.84 17.25
C TYR A 137 11.05 1.74 17.15
N THR A 138 12.21 1.17 17.40
CA THR A 138 13.49 1.86 17.14
C THR A 138 13.87 1.75 15.67
N GLU A 139 14.81 2.57 15.21
CA GLU A 139 15.34 2.48 13.85
C GLU A 139 15.96 1.12 13.56
N GLU A 140 16.58 0.45 14.55
CA GLU A 140 17.09 -0.91 14.41
C GLU A 140 15.98 -1.93 14.17
N GLN A 141 14.82 -1.76 14.81
CA GLN A 141 13.66 -2.62 14.59
C GLN A 141 13.05 -2.39 13.21
N TRP A 142 12.88 -1.13 12.80
CA TRP A 142 12.44 -0.80 11.44
C TRP A 142 13.39 -1.36 10.38
N GLN A 143 14.71 -1.24 10.61
CA GLN A 143 15.73 -1.81 9.74
C GLN A 143 15.62 -3.33 9.69
N ARG A 144 15.40 -3.99 10.82
CA ARG A 144 15.17 -5.44 10.88
C ARG A 144 13.96 -5.85 10.04
N PHE A 145 12.84 -5.12 10.11
CA PHE A 145 11.66 -5.41 9.29
C PHE A 145 11.97 -5.29 7.80
N ARG A 146 12.68 -4.24 7.39
CA ARG A 146 13.11 -4.07 5.99
C ARG A 146 14.04 -5.20 5.54
N ASP A 147 14.89 -5.73 6.41
CA ASP A 147 15.77 -6.84 6.06
C ASP A 147 15.00 -8.16 5.93
N ILE A 148 14.08 -8.46 6.85
CA ILE A 148 13.15 -9.61 6.73
C ILE A 148 12.34 -9.49 5.43
N TRP A 149 11.81 -8.31 5.12
CA TRP A 149 11.06 -8.08 3.88
C TRP A 149 11.88 -8.43 2.62
N LYS A 150 13.14 -7.95 2.53
CA LYS A 150 14.05 -8.31 1.42
C LYS A 150 14.28 -9.82 1.35
N LEU A 151 14.52 -10.46 2.50
CA LEU A 151 14.72 -11.91 2.60
C LEU A 151 13.50 -12.69 2.10
N GLN A 152 12.29 -12.17 2.32
CA GLN A 152 11.04 -12.81 1.90
C GLN A 152 10.57 -12.46 0.48
N GLY A 153 11.44 -11.87 -0.34
CA GLY A 153 11.15 -11.58 -1.76
C GLY A 153 10.59 -10.18 -2.02
N GLY A 154 10.67 -9.30 -1.02
CA GLY A 154 10.39 -7.88 -1.15
C GLY A 154 11.19 -7.20 -2.24
N LYS A 155 10.58 -6.21 -2.91
CA LYS A 155 11.20 -5.48 -4.03
C LYS A 155 11.15 -3.98 -3.78
N ASP A 156 12.32 -3.35 -3.80
CA ASP A 156 12.49 -1.91 -3.64
C ASP A 156 11.80 -1.10 -4.76
N PRO A 157 10.74 -0.34 -4.43
CA PRO A 157 9.99 0.44 -5.42
C PRO A 157 10.83 1.61 -5.97
N SER A 158 11.76 2.15 -5.17
CA SER A 158 12.56 3.34 -5.53
C SER A 158 13.39 3.17 -6.80
N LYS A 159 13.73 1.94 -7.15
CA LYS A 159 14.64 1.63 -8.27
C LYS A 159 13.92 1.45 -9.60
N ARG A 160 12.60 1.55 -9.63
CA ARG A 160 11.79 1.01 -10.74
C ARG A 160 10.85 2.02 -11.38
N TYR A 161 10.51 3.10 -10.69
CA TYR A 161 9.73 4.16 -11.32
C TYR A 161 10.57 4.94 -12.35
N LYS A 162 9.95 5.28 -13.48
CA LYS A 162 10.57 6.13 -14.50
C LYS A 162 10.72 7.54 -13.94
N ARG A 163 11.75 8.30 -14.32
CA ARG A 163 12.03 9.66 -13.77
C ARG A 163 10.81 10.61 -13.73
N ASN A 164 9.92 10.54 -14.71
CA ASN A 164 8.74 11.42 -14.83
C ASN A 164 7.42 10.74 -14.43
N ASP A 165 7.51 9.63 -13.69
CA ASP A 165 6.33 8.97 -13.14
C ASP A 165 5.68 9.90 -12.10
N TRP A 166 4.36 10.07 -12.16
CA TRP A 166 3.60 10.88 -11.21
C TRP A 166 3.67 10.31 -9.79
N ARG A 167 3.93 9.00 -9.67
CA ARG A 167 4.14 8.31 -8.39
C ARG A 167 5.48 8.65 -7.76
N ASN A 168 6.44 9.20 -8.51
CA ASN A 168 7.71 9.59 -7.92
C ASN A 168 7.50 10.71 -6.91
N SER A 169 7.97 10.44 -5.70
CA SER A 169 8.20 11.45 -4.70
C SER A 169 9.07 12.59 -5.26
N LYS A 170 8.70 13.81 -4.91
CA LYS A 170 9.48 15.04 -5.13
C LYS A 170 10.36 15.38 -3.93
N ALA A 171 10.46 14.49 -2.95
CA ALA A 171 11.27 14.70 -1.77
C ALA A 171 12.74 14.92 -2.14
N PRO A 172 13.39 15.93 -1.54
CA PRO A 172 14.82 16.08 -1.68
C PRO A 172 15.53 14.84 -1.07
N PRO A 173 16.65 14.40 -1.66
CA PRO A 173 17.32 13.15 -1.23
C PRO A 173 17.84 13.19 0.21
N ASP A 174 18.00 14.39 0.77
CA ASP A 174 18.44 14.68 2.13
C ASP A 174 17.27 15.07 3.07
N LEU A 175 16.01 14.86 2.65
CA LEU A 175 14.86 15.06 3.53
C LEU A 175 15.01 14.19 4.79
N VAL A 176 15.08 14.84 5.93
CA VAL A 176 14.87 14.24 7.24
C VAL A 176 13.49 14.66 7.72
N PRO A 177 12.48 13.78 7.68
CA PRO A 177 11.13 14.10 8.16
C PRO A 177 11.18 14.73 9.55
N PRO A 178 10.57 15.92 9.78
CA PRO A 178 10.57 16.59 11.08
C PRO A 178 9.55 15.95 12.04
N LEU A 179 9.58 14.62 12.15
CA LEU A 179 8.65 13.82 12.94
C LEU A 179 9.38 12.85 13.88
N ARG A 180 8.67 12.37 14.89
CA ARG A 180 9.06 11.26 15.76
C ARG A 180 7.82 10.50 16.20
N ALA A 181 7.93 9.19 16.35
CA ALA A 181 6.87 8.43 16.99
C ALA A 181 6.83 8.66 18.52
N ALA A 182 5.64 8.63 19.10
CA ALA A 182 5.42 8.65 20.54
C ALA A 182 4.07 8.03 20.92
N GLN A 183 3.85 7.80 22.23
CA GLN A 183 2.51 7.48 22.74
C GLN A 183 1.66 8.74 22.74
N THR A 184 0.41 8.59 22.31
CA THR A 184 -0.64 9.61 22.42
C THR A 184 -1.05 9.79 23.89
N THR A 185 -1.43 11.01 24.25
CA THR A 185 -1.91 11.33 25.62
C THR A 185 -3.40 11.08 25.79
N ASP A 186 -4.14 10.88 24.69
CA ASP A 186 -5.59 10.70 24.66
C ASP A 186 -6.04 9.23 24.57
N GLY A 187 -5.10 8.29 24.64
CA GLY A 187 -5.39 6.85 24.64
C GLY A 187 -5.61 6.24 23.25
N ARG A 188 -5.39 6.98 22.16
CA ARG A 188 -5.44 6.42 20.79
C ARG A 188 -4.28 5.47 20.45
N GLY A 189 -3.36 5.26 21.39
CA GLY A 189 -2.19 4.40 21.23
C GLY A 189 -0.97 5.20 20.81
N ARG A 190 -0.38 4.89 19.66
CA ARG A 190 0.83 5.53 19.14
C ARG A 190 0.46 6.58 18.08
N GLY A 191 1.33 7.57 17.89
CA GLY A 191 1.17 8.65 16.91
C GLY A 191 2.54 9.18 16.45
N VAL A 192 2.55 10.00 15.41
CA VAL A 192 3.72 10.78 14.98
C VAL A 192 3.55 12.24 15.35
N PHE A 193 4.63 12.87 15.83
CA PHE A 193 4.61 14.22 16.37
C PHE A 193 5.71 15.07 15.76
N ALA A 194 5.42 16.35 15.53
CA ALA A 194 6.38 17.31 15.00
C ALA A 194 7.57 17.51 15.97
N THR A 195 8.81 17.41 15.47
CA THR A 195 10.03 17.60 16.27
C THR A 195 10.43 19.07 16.41
N ARG A 196 9.84 19.94 15.59
CA ARG A 196 10.02 21.40 15.56
C ARG A 196 8.75 22.06 15.00
N ASP A 197 8.72 23.39 14.99
CA ASP A 197 7.71 24.13 14.23
C ASP A 197 7.89 23.85 12.72
N ILE A 198 6.78 23.65 12.02
CA ILE A 198 6.70 23.34 10.58
C ILE A 198 5.78 24.38 9.94
N LYS A 199 6.19 24.96 8.81
CA LYS A 199 5.41 25.97 8.10
C LYS A 199 4.40 25.35 7.16
N LYS A 200 3.25 26.03 6.97
CA LYS A 200 2.29 25.65 5.92
C LYS A 200 3.02 25.51 4.57
N GLY A 201 2.73 24.42 3.87
CA GLY A 201 3.32 24.07 2.58
C GLY A 201 4.72 23.45 2.65
N GLU A 202 5.30 23.31 3.84
CA GLU A 202 6.56 22.60 4.05
C GLU A 202 6.36 21.08 3.96
N MET A 203 7.30 20.37 3.35
CA MET A 203 7.26 18.91 3.25
C MET A 203 7.55 18.27 4.61
N THR A 204 6.66 17.40 5.03
CA THR A 204 6.73 16.68 6.31
C THR A 204 7.18 15.24 6.14
N TYR A 205 6.86 14.63 5.00
CA TYR A 205 7.26 13.27 4.67
C TYR A 205 7.36 13.10 3.16
N GLY A 206 8.14 12.12 2.72
CA GLY A 206 8.38 11.89 1.31
C GLY A 206 9.43 10.81 1.07
N GLY A 207 9.50 10.38 -0.18
CA GLY A 207 10.43 9.37 -0.66
C GLY A 207 9.83 7.96 -0.65
N THR A 208 10.47 7.07 -1.40
CA THR A 208 10.07 5.65 -1.51
C THR A 208 10.94 4.71 -0.70
N LYS A 209 12.00 5.24 -0.07
CA LYS A 209 13.04 4.47 0.63
C LYS A 209 12.50 3.63 1.80
N HIS A 210 11.43 4.13 2.44
CA HIS A 210 10.85 3.54 3.63
C HIS A 210 9.60 2.71 3.34
N TYR A 211 9.18 2.60 2.08
CA TYR A 211 8.02 1.79 1.71
C TYR A 211 8.44 0.36 1.35
N ILE A 212 7.63 -0.60 1.77
CA ILE A 212 7.76 -2.01 1.36
C ILE A 212 6.64 -2.40 0.41
N PHE A 213 6.95 -3.21 -0.59
CA PHE A 213 6.02 -3.66 -1.62
C PHE A 213 6.02 -5.19 -1.68
N PHE A 214 4.83 -5.78 -1.79
CA PHE A 214 4.61 -7.19 -2.13
C PHE A 214 3.71 -7.27 -3.36
N TYR A 215 4.15 -8.04 -4.35
CA TYR A 215 3.43 -8.25 -5.60
C TYR A 215 2.58 -9.53 -5.58
N ASP A 216 2.64 -10.29 -4.49
CA ASP A 216 1.91 -11.53 -4.31
C ASP A 216 1.68 -11.80 -2.82
N GLY A 217 0.54 -12.42 -2.49
CA GLY A 217 0.19 -12.69 -1.10
C GLY A 217 1.03 -13.81 -0.47
N HIS A 218 1.72 -14.64 -1.26
CA HIS A 218 2.59 -15.68 -0.69
C HIS A 218 3.83 -15.04 -0.04
N SER A 219 4.45 -14.05 -0.68
CA SER A 219 5.56 -13.29 -0.14
C SER A 219 5.15 -12.49 1.11
N TYR A 220 3.96 -11.91 1.11
CA TYR A 220 3.41 -11.22 2.27
C TYR A 220 3.19 -12.16 3.47
N ARG A 221 2.63 -13.36 3.26
CA ARG A 221 2.47 -14.36 4.34
C ARG A 221 3.80 -14.77 4.95
N ARG A 222 4.81 -15.08 4.13
CA ARG A 222 6.14 -15.44 4.63
C ARG A 222 6.78 -14.30 5.43
N PHE A 223 6.52 -13.05 5.03
CA PHE A 223 6.95 -11.88 5.79
C PHE A 223 6.31 -11.84 7.17
N LEU A 224 4.98 -11.95 7.27
CA LEU A 224 4.28 -11.99 8.54
C LEU A 224 4.72 -13.18 9.41
N ASP A 225 4.93 -14.36 8.81
CA ASP A 225 5.41 -15.57 9.51
C ASP A 225 6.78 -15.40 10.16
N ALA A 226 7.64 -14.56 9.58
CA ALA A 226 8.96 -14.26 10.10
C ALA A 226 8.99 -13.20 11.22
N LEU A 227 7.85 -12.59 11.55
CA LEU A 227 7.71 -11.58 12.60
C LEU A 227 7.14 -12.19 13.89
N SER A 228 7.38 -11.54 15.03
CA SER A 228 6.65 -11.86 16.26
C SER A 228 5.15 -11.56 16.08
N ASP A 229 4.30 -12.11 16.96
CA ASP A 229 2.86 -11.85 16.88
C ASP A 229 2.53 -10.36 17.01
N ASP A 230 3.18 -9.65 17.95
CA ASP A 230 3.00 -8.21 18.13
C ASP A 230 3.33 -7.42 16.87
N GLU A 231 4.44 -7.77 16.23
CA GLU A 231 4.93 -7.11 15.02
C GLU A 231 4.07 -7.44 13.81
N ALA A 232 3.68 -8.70 13.63
CA ALA A 232 2.79 -9.10 12.56
C ALA A 232 1.43 -8.40 12.66
N CYS A 233 0.86 -8.28 13.87
CA CYS A 233 -0.40 -7.57 14.09
C CYS A 233 -0.30 -6.08 13.76
N ASP A 234 0.84 -5.47 14.07
CA ASP A 234 1.13 -4.08 13.70
C ASP A 234 1.27 -3.91 12.18
N ILE A 235 2.08 -4.74 11.53
CA ILE A 235 2.26 -4.70 10.07
C ILE A 235 0.92 -4.91 9.35
N MET A 236 0.09 -5.86 9.77
CA MET A 236 -1.23 -6.06 9.18
C MET A 236 -2.14 -4.83 9.27
N LYS A 237 -1.92 -3.97 10.27
CA LYS A 237 -2.64 -2.69 10.42
C LYS A 237 -2.09 -1.60 9.51
N PHE A 238 -0.78 -1.60 9.24
CA PHE A 238 -0.08 -0.52 8.52
C PHE A 238 0.08 -0.77 7.03
N THR A 239 -0.37 -1.92 6.53
CA THR A 239 -0.29 -2.27 5.11
C THR A 239 -1.65 -2.50 4.51
N TRP A 240 -1.83 -2.11 3.25
CA TRP A 240 -3.05 -2.34 2.49
C TRP A 240 -2.72 -2.67 1.03
N PRO A 241 -3.62 -3.33 0.29
CA PRO A 241 -3.50 -3.50 -1.15
C PRO A 241 -3.86 -2.18 -1.85
N GLN A 242 -3.14 -1.85 -2.92
CA GLN A 242 -3.36 -0.65 -3.71
C GLN A 242 -3.11 -0.94 -5.18
N ASP A 243 -4.08 -0.57 -6.03
CA ASP A 243 -3.96 -0.72 -7.48
C ASP A 243 -3.24 0.47 -8.12
N GLY A 244 -2.60 0.25 -9.27
CA GLY A 244 -1.92 1.31 -10.03
C GLY A 244 -0.62 1.81 -9.41
N VAL A 245 -0.17 1.25 -8.28
CA VAL A 245 1.03 1.69 -7.55
C VAL A 245 2.26 0.86 -7.87
N GLY A 246 2.07 -0.39 -8.29
CA GLY A 246 3.15 -1.23 -8.79
C GLY A 246 3.92 -0.56 -9.93
N THR A 247 5.14 -0.98 -10.15
CA THR A 247 6.10 -0.28 -11.01
C THR A 247 5.67 -0.22 -12.49
N ASN A 248 4.79 -1.14 -12.88
CA ASN A 248 4.12 -1.23 -14.18
C ASN A 248 2.62 -0.95 -14.09
N GLY A 249 2.13 -0.44 -12.95
CA GLY A 249 0.72 -0.20 -12.67
C GLY A 249 -0.02 -1.40 -12.09
N GLU A 250 0.68 -2.48 -11.73
CA GLU A 250 0.09 -3.67 -11.10
C GLU A 250 -0.32 -3.41 -9.64
N PRO A 251 -1.30 -4.16 -9.11
CA PRO A 251 -1.66 -4.08 -7.69
C PRO A 251 -0.51 -4.57 -6.81
N VAL A 252 -0.33 -3.92 -5.66
CA VAL A 252 0.66 -4.29 -4.64
C VAL A 252 0.06 -4.22 -3.25
N ILE A 253 0.55 -5.05 -2.33
CA ILE A 253 0.40 -4.79 -0.89
C ILE A 253 1.58 -3.90 -0.49
N TRP A 254 1.30 -2.76 0.11
CA TRP A 254 2.35 -1.81 0.49
C TRP A 254 2.06 -1.15 1.84
N GLY A 255 3.08 -0.49 2.38
CA GLY A 255 2.97 0.35 3.57
C GLY A 255 4.30 0.97 3.95
N PRO A 256 4.29 2.05 4.74
CA PRO A 256 5.50 2.63 5.32
C PRO A 256 6.13 1.67 6.34
N MET A 257 7.46 1.71 6.45
CA MET A 257 8.29 0.86 7.31
C MET A 257 9.29 1.70 8.10
N ASP A 258 8.75 2.75 8.70
CA ASP A 258 9.37 3.69 9.62
C ASP A 258 8.29 4.30 10.54
N ASP A 259 8.63 5.32 11.33
CA ASP A 259 7.71 5.97 12.26
C ASP A 259 6.43 6.52 11.61
N MET A 260 6.42 6.78 10.30
CA MET A 260 5.23 7.24 9.58
C MET A 260 4.11 6.19 9.58
N ALA A 261 4.44 4.90 9.71
CA ALA A 261 3.46 3.84 9.89
C ALA A 261 2.56 4.01 11.12
N LEU A 262 2.98 4.85 12.07
CA LEU A 262 2.24 5.15 13.30
C LEU A 262 1.39 6.43 13.19
N GLN A 263 1.26 7.02 12.00
CA GLN A 263 0.41 8.18 11.76
C GLN A 263 -1.05 7.84 12.04
N ASN A 264 -1.78 8.77 12.66
CA ASN A 264 -3.20 8.59 12.93
C ASN A 264 -4.07 9.35 11.94
N ASP A 265 -5.30 8.88 11.81
CA ASP A 265 -6.36 9.54 11.06
C ASP A 265 -6.83 10.82 11.78
N GLY A 266 -6.77 11.94 11.07
CA GLY A 266 -7.40 13.19 11.44
C GLY A 266 -8.83 13.33 10.91
N GLY A 267 -9.17 12.60 9.85
CA GLY A 267 -10.28 12.92 8.95
C GLY A 267 -10.10 14.28 8.27
N GLU A 268 -11.06 14.63 7.41
CA GLU A 268 -11.08 15.89 6.65
C GLU A 268 -10.87 17.13 7.54
N ASP A 269 -11.50 17.18 8.72
CA ASP A 269 -11.51 18.36 9.58
C ASP A 269 -10.23 18.58 10.40
N ARG A 270 -9.48 17.51 10.71
CA ARG A 270 -8.32 17.60 11.63
C ARG A 270 -7.00 17.21 10.99
N ALA A 271 -7.02 16.67 9.77
CA ALA A 271 -5.80 16.44 9.03
C ALA A 271 -5.00 17.76 8.91
N ASN A 272 -3.73 17.70 9.30
CA ASN A 272 -2.84 18.84 9.24
C ASN A 272 -1.66 18.61 8.30
N ILE A 273 -1.59 17.43 7.69
CA ILE A 273 -0.67 17.06 6.62
C ILE A 273 -1.42 16.35 5.50
N GLY A 274 -0.92 16.48 4.27
CA GLY A 274 -1.53 15.91 3.07
C GLY A 274 -0.99 16.58 1.80
N CYS A 275 -1.73 16.49 0.70
CA CYS A 275 -1.39 17.22 -0.53
C CYS A 275 -2.12 18.58 -0.61
N PRO A 276 -1.42 19.73 -0.58
CA PRO A 276 -2.05 21.03 -0.74
C PRO A 276 -2.63 21.23 -2.14
N GLU A 277 -3.77 21.92 -2.26
CA GLU A 277 -4.46 22.19 -3.53
C GLU A 277 -3.58 22.89 -4.58
N ASP A 278 -2.64 23.72 -4.12
CA ASP A 278 -1.73 24.50 -4.97
C ASP A 278 -0.44 23.75 -5.36
N LYS A 279 -0.33 22.46 -5.01
CA LYS A 279 0.85 21.64 -5.27
C LYS A 279 0.54 20.35 -6.00
N HIS A 280 1.44 19.98 -6.89
CA HIS A 280 1.45 18.63 -7.46
C HIS A 280 2.32 17.72 -6.58
N CYS A 281 1.69 16.87 -5.78
CA CYS A 281 2.38 15.93 -4.90
C CYS A 281 2.67 14.62 -5.62
N GLY A 282 3.84 14.04 -5.32
CA GLY A 282 4.04 12.62 -5.55
C GLY A 282 3.17 11.81 -4.60
N MET A 283 2.93 10.54 -4.96
CA MET A 283 2.11 9.61 -4.17
C MET A 283 2.57 9.43 -2.71
N PHE A 284 3.84 9.70 -2.43
CA PHE A 284 4.46 9.51 -1.12
C PHE A 284 4.72 10.82 -0.39
N ASP A 285 4.41 11.96 -1.02
CA ASP A 285 4.76 13.28 -0.50
C ASP A 285 3.64 13.83 0.37
N GLU A 286 3.98 14.23 1.59
CA GLU A 286 3.05 14.86 2.51
C GLU A 286 3.58 16.21 2.95
N TYR A 287 2.73 17.23 2.90
CA TYR A 287 3.04 18.61 3.26
C TYR A 287 2.13 19.09 4.37
N ALA A 288 2.62 20.02 5.17
CA ALA A 288 1.81 20.69 6.18
C ALA A 288 0.70 21.54 5.54
N LEU A 289 -0.56 21.28 5.86
CA LEU A 289 -1.72 22.01 5.36
C LEU A 289 -1.93 23.35 6.09
N ARG A 290 -1.27 23.50 7.24
CA ARG A 290 -1.22 24.71 8.08
C ARG A 290 0.14 24.81 8.78
N ASP A 291 0.39 25.90 9.50
CA ASP A 291 1.49 25.93 10.46
C ASP A 291 1.23 24.88 11.57
N ILE A 292 2.26 24.09 11.90
CA ILE A 292 2.22 23.04 12.93
C ILE A 292 3.28 23.35 13.99
N LYS A 293 2.90 23.38 15.26
CA LYS A 293 3.82 23.60 16.36
C LYS A 293 4.59 22.35 16.74
N LYS A 294 5.80 22.54 17.24
CA LYS A 294 6.58 21.47 17.87
C LYS A 294 5.73 20.71 18.89
N GLY A 295 5.70 19.39 18.77
CA GLY A 295 4.96 18.51 19.67
C GLY A 295 3.49 18.32 19.31
N GLU A 296 2.94 19.03 18.32
CA GLU A 296 1.64 18.66 17.74
C GLU A 296 1.74 17.31 17.02
N GLU A 297 0.66 16.55 17.08
CA GLU A 297 0.53 15.31 16.33
C GLU A 297 0.30 15.61 14.85
N LEU A 298 0.94 14.81 14.01
CA LEU A 298 0.79 14.83 12.57
C LEU A 298 -0.36 13.88 12.20
N LEU A 299 -1.41 14.42 11.59
CA LEU A 299 -2.64 13.73 11.27
C LEU A 299 -2.91 13.82 9.77
N CYS A 300 -3.18 12.69 9.14
CA CYS A 300 -3.56 12.59 7.73
C CYS A 300 -5.05 12.27 7.61
N ASP A 301 -5.67 12.63 6.50
CA ASP A 301 -7.04 12.23 6.19
C ASP A 301 -7.02 10.86 5.52
N TYR A 302 -7.38 9.82 6.28
CA TYR A 302 -7.34 8.46 5.75
C TYR A 302 -8.36 8.23 4.64
N SER A 303 -9.43 9.04 4.56
CA SER A 303 -10.44 8.88 3.51
C SER A 303 -9.87 9.06 2.10
N GLN A 304 -8.74 9.77 1.96
CA GLN A 304 -8.05 9.96 0.69
C GLN A 304 -7.45 8.66 0.12
N PHE A 305 -7.18 7.67 0.98
CA PHE A 305 -6.69 6.35 0.56
C PHE A 305 -7.83 5.38 0.21
N PHE A 306 -9.06 5.74 0.51
CA PHE A 306 -10.25 4.94 0.27
C PHE A 306 -11.13 5.67 -0.75
N SER A 307 -10.71 5.71 -2.02
CA SER A 307 -11.69 6.07 -3.05
C SER A 307 -12.85 5.07 -2.99
N LEU A 308 -14.08 5.55 -3.18
CA LEU A 308 -15.29 4.73 -3.06
C LEU A 308 -15.26 3.49 -3.95
N ASP A 309 -14.51 3.53 -5.06
CA ASP A 309 -14.29 2.40 -5.96
C ASP A 309 -13.50 1.24 -5.29
N PHE A 310 -12.63 1.53 -4.32
CA PHE A 310 -11.84 0.51 -3.59
C PHE A 310 -12.65 -0.25 -2.55
N LEU A 311 -13.78 0.28 -2.06
CA LEU A 311 -14.60 -0.40 -1.04
C LEU A 311 -15.47 -1.50 -1.64
N GLU A 312 -15.75 -1.45 -2.94
CA GLU A 312 -16.48 -2.51 -3.64
C GLU A 312 -15.57 -3.67 -4.06
N TYR A 313 -14.25 -3.46 -4.10
CA TYR A 313 -13.29 -4.47 -4.54
C TYR A 313 -12.38 -4.94 -3.40
N ASP A 314 -12.64 -6.17 -2.93
CA ASP A 314 -11.81 -6.82 -1.92
C ASP A 314 -10.48 -7.29 -2.53
N MET A 315 -9.56 -6.35 -2.78
CA MET A 315 -8.26 -6.58 -3.39
C MET A 315 -7.43 -7.64 -2.63
N TRP A 316 -7.66 -7.82 -1.32
CA TRP A 316 -7.00 -8.88 -0.57
C TRP A 316 -7.25 -10.27 -1.19
N LYS A 317 -8.45 -10.50 -1.75
CA LYS A 317 -8.78 -11.75 -2.45
C LYS A 317 -7.93 -11.99 -3.70
N GLU A 318 -7.49 -10.96 -4.42
CA GLU A 318 -6.59 -11.12 -5.57
C GLU A 318 -5.20 -11.61 -5.14
N PHE A 319 -4.76 -11.20 -3.95
CA PHE A 319 -3.56 -11.73 -3.31
C PHE A 319 -3.80 -13.11 -2.65
N GLY A 320 -5.04 -13.63 -2.73
CA GLY A 320 -5.50 -14.85 -2.11
C GLY A 320 -5.60 -14.76 -0.58
N LEU A 321 -5.60 -13.55 -0.02
CA LEU A 321 -5.62 -13.25 1.41
C LEU A 321 -7.05 -13.08 1.94
#